data_AF-A0A379B7G7-F1
#
_entry.id   AF-A0A379B7G7-F1
#
_cell.length_a   1.000
_cell.length_b   1.000
_cell.length_c   1.000
_cell.angle_alpha   90.00
_cell.angle_beta   90.00
_cell.angle_gamma   90.00
#
_symmetry.space_group_name_H-M   'P 1'
#
loop_
_entity.id
_entity.type
_entity.pdbx_description
1 polymer ?
#
loop_
_entity_poly.entity_id
_entity_poly.type
_entity_poly.pdbx_seq_one_letter_code
_entity_poly.pdbx_strand_id
1 'polypeptide(L)'
;MLKKLSVILMASTLAACSMNSVTSYIPFMNDKKPVINLSENKIDQKSYATAYEATIATFKGRVTAEYDVNSFASGANDWYLGRILVPIDQIKANLYNGGGHDSNVYAYYSGVLFASDLQGNFNKLSPSCWAQVDKSSATQGIYDAMLDLQKDKVRSENDEYIVQGSEQILALCTGK
;
A
#
# COMPACT_ATOMS: atom_id res chain seq x y z
N MET A 1 -32.68 46.74 -32.25
CA MET A 1 -32.96 46.04 -33.52
C MET A 1 -31.77 45.16 -33.84
N LEU A 2 -32.02 43.84 -33.84
CA LEU A 2 -31.08 42.79 -34.22
C LEU A 2 -30.68 42.90 -35.70
N LYS A 3 -29.41 42.62 -35.99
CA LYS A 3 -28.89 41.99 -37.23
C LYS A 3 -27.38 41.75 -37.02
N LYS A 4 -26.96 40.62 -36.42
CA LYS A 4 -26.66 39.32 -37.06
C LYS A 4 -25.82 39.44 -38.34
N LEU A 5 -24.52 39.15 -38.25
CA LEU A 5 -23.85 37.98 -38.85
C LEU A 5 -22.31 38.15 -38.81
N SER A 6 -21.60 37.31 -38.08
CA SER A 6 -20.31 36.69 -38.44
C SER A 6 -19.92 35.79 -37.26
N VAL A 7 -20.33 34.52 -37.22
CA VAL A 7 -19.69 33.35 -37.86
C VAL A 7 -18.22 33.20 -37.45
N ILE A 8 -18.03 32.31 -36.47
CA ILE A 8 -16.97 31.28 -36.36
C ILE A 8 -15.52 31.79 -36.41
N LEU A 9 -14.85 31.85 -35.25
CA LEU A 9 -13.55 31.20 -35.04
C LEU A 9 -13.13 31.24 -33.55
N MET A 10 -12.39 30.20 -33.13
CA MET A 10 -11.70 30.04 -31.84
C MET A 10 -12.51 29.49 -30.66
N ALA A 11 -13.13 28.34 -30.89
CA ALA A 11 -13.17 27.27 -29.89
C ALA A 11 -12.05 26.26 -30.21
N SER A 12 -10.82 26.56 -29.80
CA SER A 12 -9.75 25.55 -29.74
C SER A 12 -8.59 26.05 -28.88
N THR A 13 -8.11 25.18 -27.99
CA THR A 13 -6.92 25.29 -27.14
C THR A 13 -7.13 25.87 -25.74
N LEU A 14 -7.67 25.03 -24.85
CA LEU A 14 -7.11 24.74 -23.52
C LEU A 14 -7.65 23.37 -23.04
N ALA A 15 -7.66 22.39 -23.95
CA ALA A 15 -7.74 20.98 -23.60
C ALA A 15 -6.31 20.40 -23.71
N ALA A 16 -5.44 20.85 -22.81
CA ALA A 16 -4.07 20.35 -22.66
C ALA A 16 -3.54 20.64 -21.25
N CYS A 17 -4.32 20.26 -20.23
CA CYS A 17 -3.80 20.01 -18.88
C CYS A 17 -4.34 18.66 -18.34
N SER A 18 -4.79 17.77 -19.22
CA SER A 18 -4.86 16.34 -18.91
C SER A 18 -3.73 15.66 -19.67
N MET A 19 -3.06 14.72 -19.00
CA MET A 19 -1.91 13.95 -19.51
C MET A 19 -0.57 14.71 -19.48
N ASN A 20 0.01 14.91 -18.28
CA ASN A 20 1.48 14.91 -18.07
C ASN A 20 1.95 15.09 -16.59
N SER A 21 1.16 14.77 -15.56
CA SER A 21 1.60 14.99 -14.17
C SER A 21 1.28 13.87 -13.16
N VAL A 22 1.18 12.62 -13.60
CA VAL A 22 1.14 11.48 -12.65
C VAL A 22 2.52 10.85 -12.45
N THR A 23 3.54 11.34 -13.14
CA THR A 23 4.93 11.03 -12.84
C THR A 23 5.41 11.92 -11.69
N SER A 24 5.93 11.27 -10.64
CA SER A 24 6.93 11.78 -9.69
C SER A 24 6.51 12.63 -8.48
N TYR A 25 5.47 12.23 -7.74
CA TYR A 25 5.55 12.39 -6.26
C TYR A 25 5.71 11.01 -5.60
N ILE A 26 6.88 10.42 -5.80
CA ILE A 26 7.37 9.33 -4.94
C ILE A 26 8.41 9.98 -4.03
N PRO A 27 8.02 10.42 -2.82
CA PRO A 27 8.97 11.00 -1.91
C PRO A 27 9.84 9.85 -1.39
N PHE A 28 11.16 9.99 -1.51
CA PHE A 28 12.20 9.12 -0.92
C PHE A 28 12.54 7.82 -1.70
N MET A 29 13.34 7.96 -2.76
CA MET A 29 14.07 6.86 -3.39
C MET A 29 15.55 6.92 -2.97
N ASN A 30 15.87 6.37 -1.79
CA ASN A 30 17.26 6.20 -1.39
C ASN A 30 17.42 4.82 -0.72
N ASP A 31 18.07 3.90 -1.43
CA ASP A 31 18.02 2.44 -1.21
C ASP A 31 18.69 1.94 0.07
N LYS A 32 19.23 2.83 0.90
CA LYS A 32 20.16 2.47 1.98
C LYS A 32 19.57 2.55 3.38
N LYS A 33 18.33 3.02 3.55
CA LYS A 33 17.70 3.10 4.87
C LYS A 33 16.39 2.31 4.88
N PRO A 34 16.15 1.51 5.93
CA PRO A 34 14.86 0.86 6.08
C PRO A 34 13.78 1.94 6.17
N VAL A 35 12.68 1.71 5.45
CA VAL A 35 11.50 2.61 5.43
C VAL A 35 10.96 2.81 6.85
N ILE A 36 10.99 1.72 7.63
CA ILE A 36 10.59 1.67 9.02
C ILE A 36 11.49 0.67 9.76
N ASN A 37 11.83 1.00 11.01
CA ASN A 37 12.56 0.11 11.91
C ASN A 37 12.17 0.47 13.34
N LEU A 38 11.00 -0.02 13.76
CA LEU A 38 10.52 0.18 15.12
C LEU A 38 11.36 -0.63 16.10
N SER A 39 11.65 -0.07 17.27
CA SER A 39 12.20 -0.86 18.37
C SER A 39 11.17 -1.87 18.85
N GLU A 40 11.61 -3.05 19.30
CA GLU A 40 10.72 -4.16 19.69
C GLU A 40 9.63 -3.74 20.69
N ASN A 41 9.98 -2.89 21.66
CA ASN A 41 9.03 -2.37 22.66
C ASN A 41 7.99 -1.37 22.11
N LYS A 42 8.06 -0.99 20.84
CA LYS A 42 7.10 -0.14 20.13
C LYS A 42 6.24 -0.93 19.15
N ILE A 43 6.51 -2.22 18.98
CA ILE A 43 5.72 -3.09 18.11
C ILE A 43 4.50 -3.58 18.89
N ASP A 44 3.33 -3.17 18.42
CA ASP A 44 2.06 -3.77 18.83
C ASP A 44 1.90 -5.12 18.12
N GLN A 45 2.03 -6.20 18.89
CA GLN A 45 2.09 -7.58 18.39
C GLN A 45 0.95 -7.92 17.45
N LYS A 46 -0.30 -7.64 17.84
CA LYS A 46 -1.49 -7.98 17.05
C LYS A 46 -1.50 -7.32 15.68
N SER A 47 -1.08 -6.06 15.61
CA SER A 47 -1.03 -5.31 14.36
C SER A 47 0.10 -5.76 13.46
N TYR A 48 1.26 -6.06 14.05
CA TYR A 48 2.40 -6.63 13.33
C TYR A 48 2.05 -8.01 12.76
N ALA A 49 1.56 -8.93 13.59
CA ALA A 49 1.36 -10.32 13.24
C ALA A 49 0.37 -10.48 12.08
N THR A 50 -0.78 -9.83 12.17
CA THR A 50 -1.81 -9.96 11.13
C THR A 50 -1.38 -9.31 9.82
N ALA A 51 -0.64 -8.20 9.88
CA ALA A 51 -0.11 -7.58 8.67
C ALA A 51 1.00 -8.44 8.04
N TYR A 52 1.85 -9.06 8.86
CA TYR A 52 2.87 -10.02 8.42
C TYR A 52 2.22 -11.20 7.69
N GLU A 53 1.26 -11.88 8.32
CA GLU A 53 0.57 -13.03 7.72
C GLU A 53 -0.19 -12.69 6.45
N ALA A 54 -0.94 -11.58 6.44
CA ALA A 54 -1.65 -11.14 5.24
C ALA A 54 -0.69 -10.88 4.08
N THR A 55 0.52 -10.37 4.37
CA THR A 55 1.55 -10.12 3.37
C THR A 55 2.12 -11.43 2.84
N ILE A 56 2.48 -12.38 3.73
CA ILE A 56 2.94 -13.71 3.32
C ILE A 56 1.90 -14.40 2.45
N ALA A 57 0.63 -14.44 2.87
CA ALA A 57 -0.44 -15.08 2.13
C ALA A 57 -0.65 -14.47 0.72
N THR A 58 -0.42 -13.17 0.58
CA THR A 58 -0.63 -12.45 -0.69
C THR A 58 0.55 -12.55 -1.64
N PHE A 59 1.77 -12.59 -1.11
CA PHE A 59 3.00 -12.40 -1.89
C PHE A 59 3.94 -13.61 -1.91
N LYS A 60 3.60 -14.72 -1.25
CA LYS A 60 4.34 -15.99 -1.38
C LYS A 60 4.48 -16.39 -2.86
N GLY A 61 5.72 -16.64 -3.28
CA GLY A 61 6.08 -16.96 -4.66
C GLY A 61 6.06 -15.79 -5.65
N ARG A 62 5.81 -14.55 -5.19
CA ARG A 62 5.79 -13.34 -6.04
C ARG A 62 6.95 -12.39 -5.78
N VAL A 63 7.56 -12.44 -4.60
CA VAL A 63 8.71 -11.63 -4.23
C VAL A 63 9.99 -12.36 -4.64
N THR A 64 10.76 -11.75 -5.55
CA THR A 64 12.07 -12.25 -5.98
C THR A 64 13.20 -11.46 -5.30
N ALA A 65 14.44 -11.90 -5.49
CA ALA A 65 15.63 -11.21 -4.95
C ALA A 65 15.74 -9.75 -5.43
N GLU A 66 15.19 -9.44 -6.60
CA GLU A 66 15.22 -8.13 -7.25
C GLU A 66 13.99 -7.26 -6.93
N TYR A 67 13.02 -7.80 -6.17
CA TYR A 67 11.82 -7.05 -5.81
C TYR A 67 12.17 -5.85 -4.93
N ASP A 68 11.66 -4.67 -5.25
CA ASP A 68 11.90 -3.47 -4.46
C ASP A 68 11.00 -3.40 -3.22
N VAL A 69 11.46 -4.07 -2.16
CA VAL A 69 10.77 -4.15 -0.87
C VAL A 69 10.65 -2.78 -0.20
N ASN A 70 11.62 -1.89 -0.38
CA ASN A 70 11.60 -0.54 0.21
C ASN A 70 10.52 0.31 -0.44
N SER A 71 10.43 0.31 -1.76
CA SER A 71 9.37 1.04 -2.46
C SER A 71 8.00 0.50 -2.05
N PHE A 72 7.83 -0.82 -1.99
CA PHE A 72 6.59 -1.45 -1.54
C PHE A 72 6.18 -1.02 -0.12
N ALA A 73 7.09 -1.13 0.85
CA ALA A 73 6.80 -0.73 2.22
C ALA A 73 6.53 0.79 2.34
N SER A 74 7.19 1.61 1.53
CA SER A 74 6.95 3.06 1.48
C SER A 74 5.53 3.38 1.01
N GLY A 75 5.06 2.68 -0.03
CA GLY A 75 3.69 2.83 -0.52
C GLY A 75 2.64 2.43 0.53
N ALA A 76 2.87 1.31 1.23
CA ALA A 76 2.00 0.87 2.31
C ALA A 76 1.96 1.90 3.47
N ASN A 77 3.11 2.41 3.87
CA ASN A 77 3.24 3.42 4.92
C ASN A 77 2.52 4.73 4.54
N ASP A 78 2.74 5.22 3.32
CA ASP A 78 2.13 6.47 2.85
C ASP A 78 0.61 6.35 2.76
N TRP A 79 0.07 5.17 2.42
CA TRP A 79 -1.35 4.91 2.51
C TRP A 79 -1.87 5.06 3.95
N TYR A 80 -1.24 4.39 4.92
CA TYR A 80 -1.66 4.47 6.32
C TYR A 80 -1.47 5.84 6.97
N LEU A 81 -0.53 6.65 6.46
CA LEU A 81 -0.33 8.03 6.86
C LEU A 81 -1.25 9.02 6.12
N GLY A 82 -2.13 8.53 5.24
CA GLY A 82 -3.08 9.36 4.49
C GLY A 82 -2.43 10.29 3.47
N ARG A 83 -1.26 9.92 2.94
CA ARG A 83 -0.47 10.73 1.99
C ARG A 83 -0.82 10.47 0.53
N ILE A 84 -1.54 9.40 0.24
CA ILE A 84 -1.97 9.06 -1.11
C ILE A 84 -3.20 9.90 -1.49
N LEU A 85 -3.02 10.81 -2.44
CA LEU A 85 -4.09 11.71 -2.92
C LEU A 85 -4.81 11.17 -4.16
N VAL A 86 -4.23 10.17 -4.82
CA VAL A 86 -4.79 9.57 -6.04
C VAL A 86 -5.81 8.49 -5.66
N PRO A 87 -7.00 8.46 -6.28
CA PRO A 87 -7.98 7.41 -6.03
C PRO A 87 -7.44 6.01 -6.33
N ILE A 88 -7.80 5.04 -5.48
CA ILE A 88 -7.35 3.64 -5.61
C ILE A 88 -7.69 3.04 -6.98
N ASP A 89 -8.86 3.33 -7.53
CA ASP A 89 -9.26 2.82 -8.85
C ASP A 89 -8.36 3.34 -9.97
N GLN A 90 -7.89 4.58 -9.86
CA GLN A 90 -6.94 5.17 -10.81
C GLN A 90 -5.54 4.54 -10.65
N ILE A 91 -5.11 4.26 -9.41
CA ILE A 91 -3.85 3.53 -9.16
C ILE A 91 -3.93 2.13 -9.78
N LYS A 92 -5.02 1.39 -9.57
CA LYS A 92 -5.25 0.05 -10.18
C LYS A 92 -5.21 0.12 -11.70
N ALA A 93 -5.94 1.07 -12.29
CA ALA A 93 -5.98 1.25 -13.74
C ALA A 93 -4.58 1.54 -14.32
N ASN A 94 -3.82 2.43 -13.68
CA ASN A 94 -2.46 2.75 -14.12
C ASN A 94 -1.51 1.56 -13.98
N LEU A 95 -1.57 0.84 -12.87
CA LEU A 95 -0.69 -0.30 -12.61
C LEU A 95 -0.89 -1.44 -13.61
N TYR A 96 -2.15 -1.77 -13.93
CA TYR A 96 -2.48 -2.93 -14.76
C TYR A 96 -2.64 -2.63 -16.26
N ASN A 97 -3.01 -1.41 -16.62
CA ASN A 97 -3.25 -1.03 -18.02
C ASN A 97 -2.20 -0.07 -18.58
N GLY A 98 -1.34 0.51 -17.73
CA GLY A 98 -0.39 1.55 -18.11
C GLY A 98 1.01 1.03 -18.45
N GLY A 99 1.17 0.24 -19.51
CA GLY A 99 2.50 -0.13 -20.04
C GLY A 99 3.50 -0.73 -19.02
N GLY A 100 4.78 -0.80 -19.38
CA GLY A 100 5.84 -1.26 -18.48
C GLY A 100 6.22 -0.17 -17.48
N HIS A 101 5.98 -0.42 -16.20
CA HIS A 101 6.43 0.45 -15.11
C HIS A 101 7.86 0.11 -14.70
N ASP A 102 8.62 1.12 -14.26
CA ASP A 102 9.85 0.87 -13.51
C ASP A 102 9.53 0.02 -12.27
N SER A 103 10.41 -0.92 -11.93
CA SER A 103 10.13 -1.94 -10.89
C SER A 103 9.82 -1.34 -9.52
N ASN A 104 10.47 -0.22 -9.18
CA ASN A 104 10.24 0.56 -7.97
C ASN A 104 8.86 1.24 -7.95
N VAL A 105 8.43 1.83 -9.08
CA VAL A 105 7.10 2.45 -9.23
C VAL A 105 6.02 1.39 -9.09
N TYR A 106 6.20 0.25 -9.75
CA TYR A 106 5.31 -0.90 -9.64
C TYR A 106 5.22 -1.39 -8.18
N ALA A 107 6.36 -1.56 -7.50
CA ALA A 107 6.40 -2.01 -6.12
C ALA A 107 5.72 -1.00 -5.18
N TYR A 108 6.00 0.29 -5.31
CA TYR A 108 5.38 1.36 -4.50
C TYR A 108 3.86 1.31 -4.58
N TYR A 109 3.30 1.35 -5.79
CA TYR A 109 1.85 1.32 -5.95
C TYR A 109 1.25 -0.04 -5.59
N SER A 110 1.97 -1.15 -5.77
CA SER A 110 1.55 -2.45 -5.24
C SER A 110 1.40 -2.42 -3.72
N GLY A 111 2.31 -1.73 -3.02
CA GLY A 111 2.25 -1.52 -1.57
C GLY A 111 1.06 -0.67 -1.15
N VAL A 112 0.78 0.42 -1.87
CA VAL A 112 -0.42 1.26 -1.65
C VAL A 112 -1.70 0.43 -1.79
N LEU A 113 -1.82 -0.33 -2.89
CA LEU A 113 -3.00 -1.15 -3.15
C LEU A 113 -3.19 -2.24 -2.08
N PHE A 114 -2.10 -2.91 -1.70
CA PHE A 114 -2.14 -3.93 -0.66
C PHE A 114 -2.60 -3.35 0.69
N ALA A 115 -2.02 -2.22 1.12
CA ALA A 115 -2.40 -1.57 2.37
C ALA A 115 -3.86 -1.09 2.36
N SER A 116 -4.33 -0.56 1.23
CA SER A 116 -5.74 -0.20 1.02
C SER A 116 -6.67 -1.40 1.13
N ASP A 117 -6.35 -2.51 0.44
CA ASP A 117 -7.17 -3.71 0.45
C ASP A 117 -7.16 -4.36 1.86
N LEU A 118 -6.03 -4.35 2.56
CA LEU A 118 -5.92 -4.83 3.95
C LEU A 118 -6.83 -4.02 4.88
N GLN A 119 -6.70 -2.69 4.88
CA GLN A 119 -7.60 -1.79 5.63
C GLN A 119 -9.07 -2.06 5.29
N GLY A 120 -9.39 -2.20 4.00
CA GLY A 120 -10.74 -2.53 3.54
C GLY A 120 -11.26 -3.84 4.12
N ASN A 121 -10.41 -4.88 4.22
CA ASN A 121 -10.79 -6.16 4.81
C ASN A 121 -11.04 -6.06 6.32
N PHE A 122 -10.23 -5.30 7.06
CA PHE A 122 -10.50 -5.01 8.48
C PHE A 122 -11.85 -4.30 8.66
N ASN A 123 -12.15 -3.30 7.82
CA ASN A 123 -13.43 -2.58 7.88
C ASN A 123 -14.65 -3.46 7.57
N LYS A 124 -14.48 -4.56 6.81
CA LYS A 124 -15.55 -5.54 6.55
C LYS A 124 -15.83 -6.43 7.77
N LEU A 125 -14.83 -6.71 8.60
CA LEU A 125 -15.01 -7.53 9.81
C LEU A 125 -15.89 -6.81 10.84
N SER A 126 -15.57 -5.54 11.13
CA SER A 126 -16.47 -4.63 11.83
C SER A 126 -16.06 -3.18 11.60
N PRO A 127 -16.98 -2.20 11.74
CA PRO A 127 -16.66 -0.78 11.55
C PRO A 127 -15.56 -0.23 12.48
N SER A 128 -15.33 -0.87 13.62
CA SER A 128 -14.33 -0.45 14.61
C SER A 128 -13.02 -1.24 14.54
N CYS A 129 -12.97 -2.32 13.76
CA CYS A 129 -11.85 -3.26 13.72
C CYS A 129 -10.55 -2.58 13.26
N TRP A 130 -10.59 -1.74 12.22
CA TRP A 130 -9.40 -1.00 11.76
C TRP A 130 -8.87 0.01 12.79
N ALA A 131 -9.72 0.50 13.70
CA ALA A 131 -9.28 1.39 14.76
C ALA A 131 -8.39 0.67 15.79
N GLN A 132 -8.46 -0.67 15.88
CA GLN A 132 -7.65 -1.48 16.79
C GLN A 132 -6.23 -1.74 16.27
N VAL A 133 -5.98 -1.47 14.98
CA VAL A 133 -4.69 -1.71 14.34
C VAL A 133 -3.77 -0.51 14.56
N ASP A 134 -2.58 -0.74 15.11
CA ASP A 134 -1.48 0.22 15.11
C ASP A 134 -0.80 0.23 13.73
N LYS A 135 -0.83 1.39 13.07
CA LYS A 135 -0.45 1.51 11.66
C LYS A 135 1.06 1.38 11.46
N SER A 136 1.84 1.85 12.44
CA SER A 136 3.30 1.74 12.40
C SER A 136 3.72 0.28 12.54
N SER A 137 3.13 -0.46 13.47
CA SER A 137 3.39 -1.88 13.70
C SER A 137 2.90 -2.74 12.53
N ALA A 138 1.75 -2.42 11.95
CA ALA A 138 1.28 -3.06 10.72
C ALA A 138 2.28 -2.82 9.57
N THR A 139 2.76 -1.59 9.37
CA THR A 139 3.79 -1.28 8.35
C THR A 139 5.08 -2.06 8.59
N GLN A 140 5.53 -2.16 9.84
CA GLN A 140 6.69 -2.97 10.20
C GLN A 140 6.49 -4.45 9.84
N GLY A 141 5.32 -5.03 10.17
CA GLY A 141 4.98 -6.41 9.83
C GLY A 141 4.95 -6.67 8.32
N ILE A 142 4.43 -5.73 7.54
CA ILE A 142 4.45 -5.79 6.06
C ILE A 142 5.89 -5.78 5.55
N TYR A 143 6.71 -4.85 6.03
CA TYR A 143 8.09 -4.70 5.58
C TYR A 143 8.93 -5.94 5.91
N ASP A 144 8.83 -6.45 7.13
CA ASP A 144 9.56 -7.63 7.57
C ASP A 144 9.10 -8.89 6.81
N ALA A 145 7.79 -9.04 6.56
CA ALA A 145 7.27 -10.14 5.73
C ALA A 145 7.83 -10.12 4.31
N MET A 146 7.91 -8.95 3.68
CA MET A 146 8.47 -8.81 2.34
C MET A 146 9.98 -9.11 2.32
N LEU A 147 10.74 -8.67 3.34
CA LEU A 147 12.15 -9.01 3.48
C LEU A 147 12.36 -10.52 3.70
N ASP A 148 11.52 -11.14 4.51
CA ASP A 148 11.58 -12.58 4.78
C ASP A 148 11.22 -13.40 3.54
N LEU A 149 10.20 -12.98 2.77
CA LEU A 149 9.86 -13.57 1.47
C LEU A 149 11.04 -13.47 0.49
N GLN A 150 11.66 -12.30 0.39
CA GLN A 150 12.80 -12.06 -0.50
C GLN A 150 14.01 -12.94 -0.15
N LYS A 151 14.20 -13.25 1.14
CA LYS A 151 15.33 -14.02 1.66
C LYS A 151 15.03 -15.51 1.83
N ASP A 152 13.82 -15.96 1.52
CA ASP A 152 13.31 -17.29 1.82
C ASP A 152 13.47 -17.67 3.31
N LYS A 153 13.10 -16.74 4.20
CA LYS A 153 13.19 -16.84 5.66
C LYS A 153 11.86 -16.57 6.35
N VAL A 154 10.77 -16.87 5.66
CA VAL A 154 9.41 -16.72 6.21
C VAL A 154 9.29 -17.51 7.51
N ARG A 155 8.72 -16.87 8.53
CA ARG A 155 8.43 -17.51 9.82
C ARG A 155 7.52 -18.72 9.64
N SER A 156 7.63 -19.66 10.58
CA SER A 156 6.76 -20.84 10.62
C SER A 156 5.29 -20.44 10.70
N GLU A 157 4.41 -21.22 10.05
CA GLU A 157 2.95 -21.07 10.19
C GLU A 157 2.47 -21.27 11.65
N ASN A 158 3.29 -21.91 12.48
CA ASN A 158 3.05 -22.10 13.92
C ASN A 158 3.94 -21.21 14.81
N ASP A 159 4.49 -20.12 14.28
CA ASP A 159 5.23 -19.14 15.09
C ASP A 159 4.28 -18.56 16.17
N GLU A 160 4.60 -18.80 17.43
CA GLU A 160 3.75 -18.44 18.57
C GLU A 160 3.45 -16.94 18.64
N TYR A 161 4.44 -16.10 18.31
CA TYR A 161 4.27 -14.65 18.33
C TYR A 161 3.27 -14.19 17.26
N ILE A 162 3.34 -14.80 16.08
CA ILE A 162 2.44 -14.52 14.96
C ILE A 162 1.02 -15.02 15.27
N VAL A 163 0.88 -16.29 15.68
CA VAL A 163 -0.42 -16.91 15.97
C VAL A 163 -1.17 -16.14 17.06
N GLN A 164 -0.51 -15.86 18.19
CA GLN A 164 -1.14 -15.14 19.29
C GLN A 164 -1.59 -13.72 18.88
N GLY A 165 -0.77 -13.00 18.11
CA GLY A 165 -1.12 -11.67 17.64
C GLY A 165 -2.37 -11.67 16.74
N SER A 166 -2.45 -12.63 15.82
CA SER A 166 -3.58 -12.74 14.91
C SER A 166 -4.86 -13.23 15.58
N GLU A 167 -4.76 -14.12 16.57
CA GLU A 167 -5.92 -14.50 17.40
C GLU A 167 -6.44 -13.31 18.22
N GLN A 168 -5.55 -12.49 18.78
CA GLN A 168 -5.94 -11.29 19.53
C GLN A 168 -6.73 -10.30 18.67
N ILE A 169 -6.26 -10.00 17.45
CA ILE A 169 -7.00 -9.05 16.59
C ILE A 169 -8.34 -9.63 16.15
N LEU A 170 -8.41 -10.94 15.88
CA LEU A 170 -9.63 -11.62 15.47
C LEU A 170 -10.70 -11.52 16.57
N ALA A 171 -10.33 -11.79 17.82
CA ALA A 171 -11.21 -11.64 18.98
C ALA A 171 -11.75 -10.20 19.09
N LEU A 172 -10.86 -9.20 19.01
CA LEU A 172 -11.23 -7.78 19.06
C LEU A 172 -12.17 -7.36 17.92
N CYS A 173 -11.95 -7.89 16.71
CA CYS A 173 -12.70 -7.50 15.53
C CYS A 173 -14.05 -8.20 15.39
N THR A 174 -14.18 -9.41 15.94
CA THR A 174 -15.41 -10.23 15.84
C THR A 174 -16.27 -10.19 17.10
N GLY A 175 -15.77 -9.58 18.19
CA GLY A 175 -16.51 -9.43 19.44
C GLY A 175 -16.82 -10.75 20.14
N LYS A 176 -15.98 -11.78 19.90
CA LYS A 176 -16.04 -13.08 20.55
C LYS A 176 -14.94 -13.23 21.58
#